data_AF-A0A349B8T2-F1
#
_entry.id   AF-A0A349B8T2-F1
#
_cell.length_a   1.000
_cell.length_b   1.000
_cell.length_c   1.000
_cell.angle_alpha   90.00
_cell.angle_beta   90.00
_cell.angle_gamma   90.00
#
_symmetry.space_group_name_H-M   'P 1'
#
loop_
_entity.id
_entity.type
_entity.pdbx_description
1 polymer ?
#
loop_
_entity_poly.entity_id
_entity_poly.type
_entity_poly.pdbx_seq_one_letter_code
_entity_poly.pdbx_strand_id
1 'polypeptide(L)' 'MARWNKGSEVIERLLEDRHLEEVPADAETVDRLIATALRHITSATTSAESDPEGALALAYDAARKTATALLGHQ' A
#
# COMPACT_ATOMS: atom_id res chain seq x y z
N MET A 1 -1.13 -6.35 14.86
CA MET A 1 -1.65 -4.97 14.66
C MET A 1 -3.11 -4.93 15.08
N ALA A 2 -3.62 -3.79 15.57
CA ALA A 2 -5.02 -3.68 16.02
C ALA A 2 -5.97 -3.55 14.81
N ARG A 3 -7.10 -4.27 14.84
CA ARG A 3 -8.16 -4.19 13.82
C ARG A 3 -8.75 -2.78 13.79
N TRP A 4 -8.99 -2.23 12.60
CA TRP A 4 -9.65 -0.93 12.45
C TRP A 4 -11.15 -1.07 12.71
N ASN A 5 -11.64 -0.54 13.83
CA ASN A 5 -13.03 -0.75 14.27
C ASN A 5 -14.04 0.23 13.65
N LYS A 6 -13.60 1.40 13.16
CA LYS A 6 -14.55 2.41 12.67
C LYS A 6 -15.13 1.96 11.32
N GLY A 7 -16.44 1.71 11.29
CA GLY A 7 -17.15 1.28 10.09
C GLY A 7 -17.10 -0.22 9.80
N SER A 8 -16.54 -1.04 10.71
CA SER A 8 -16.43 -2.50 10.52
C SER A 8 -17.80 -3.16 10.37
N GLU A 9 -18.78 -2.76 11.18
CA GLU A 9 -20.15 -3.29 11.13
C GLU A 9 -20.83 -3.04 9.76
N VAL A 10 -20.51 -1.91 9.10
CA VAL A 10 -21.05 -1.58 7.78
C VAL A 10 -20.43 -2.49 6.71
N ILE A 11 -19.11 -2.72 6.80
CA ILE A 11 -18.39 -3.62 5.89
C ILE A 11 -18.89 -5.06 6.06
N GLU A 12 -19.03 -5.54 7.30
CA GLU A 12 -19.55 -6.88 7.61
C GLU A 12 -20.94 -7.09 7.01
N ARG A 13 -21.87 -6.15 7.24
CA ARG A 13 -23.21 -6.21 6.63
C ARG A 13 -23.17 -6.24 5.11
N LEU A 14 -22.31 -5.43 4.48
CA LEU A 14 -22.21 -5.40 3.01
C LEU A 14 -21.62 -6.71 2.45
N LEU A 15 -20.74 -7.39 3.18
CA LEU A 15 -20.22 -8.71 2.83
C LEU A 15 -21.32 -9.78 2.99
N GLU A 16 -22.06 -9.75 4.10
CA GLU A 16 -23.20 -10.65 4.35
C GLU A 16 -24.29 -10.50 3.27
N ASP A 17 -24.63 -9.25 2.92
CA ASP A 17 -25.60 -8.91 1.87
C ASP A 17 -25.07 -9.17 0.44
N ARG A 18 -23.79 -9.58 0.30
CA ARG A 18 -23.08 -9.79 -0.98
C ARG A 18 -23.03 -8.55 -1.88
N HIS A 19 -23.08 -7.37 -1.28
CA HIS A 19 -22.80 -6.10 -1.95
C HIS A 19 -21.30 -5.81 -2.06
N LEU A 20 -20.49 -6.46 -1.22
CA LEU A 20 -19.04 -6.50 -1.33
C LEU A 20 -18.55 -7.95 -1.47
N GLU A 21 -17.37 -8.10 -2.06
CA GLU A 21 -16.62 -9.35 -2.11
C GLU A 21 -15.33 -9.18 -1.29
N GLU A 22 -14.97 -10.23 -0.55
CA GLU A 22 -13.67 -10.30 0.09
C GLU A 22 -12.64 -10.76 -0.94
N VAL A 23 -11.76 -9.85 -1.35
CA VAL A 23 -10.66 -10.16 -2.25
C VAL A 23 -9.46 -10.56 -1.41
N PRO A 24 -9.01 -11.84 -1.46
CA PRO A 24 -7.86 -12.27 -0.69
C PRO A 24 -6.63 -11.50 -1.14
N ALA A 25 -5.81 -11.10 -0.17
CA ALA A 25 -4.55 -10.45 -0.48
C ALA A 25 -3.63 -11.43 -1.23
N ASP A 26 -3.14 -11.01 -2.40
CA ASP A 26 -2.13 -11.74 -3.15
C ASP A 26 -0.75 -11.44 -2.57
N ALA A 27 -0.19 -12.41 -1.85
CA ALA A 27 1.12 -12.32 -1.21
C ALA A 27 2.23 -11.95 -2.22
N GLU A 28 2.16 -12.45 -3.46
CA GLU A 28 3.15 -12.11 -4.49
C GLU A 28 3.06 -10.63 -4.87
N THR A 29 1.84 -10.10 -5.01
CA THR A 29 1.62 -8.67 -5.25
C THR A 29 2.11 -7.82 -4.08
N VAL A 30 1.88 -8.25 -2.83
CA VAL A 30 2.37 -7.54 -1.64
C VAL A 30 3.91 -7.49 -1.62
N ASP A 31 4.58 -8.62 -1.85
CA ASP A 31 6.04 -8.70 -1.91
C ASP A 31 6.61 -7.82 -3.03
N ARG A 32 5.96 -7.83 -4.20
CA ARG A 32 6.35 -6.99 -5.34
C ARG A 32 6.18 -5.49 -5.04
N LEU A 33 5.12 -5.11 -4.34
CA LEU A 33 4.90 -3.73 -3.91
C LEU A 33 6.02 -3.26 -2.97
N ILE A 34 6.36 -4.08 -1.97
CA ILE A 34 7.44 -3.78 -1.02
C ILE A 34 8.79 -3.68 -1.74
N ALA A 35 9.13 -4.66 -2.57
CA ALA A 35 10.38 -4.67 -3.32
C ALA A 35 10.51 -3.43 -4.23
N THR A 36 9.40 -2.99 -4.84
CA THR A 36 9.39 -1.78 -5.67
C THR A 36 9.52 -0.51 -4.84
N ALA A 37 8.82 -0.42 -3.70
CA ALA A 37 8.94 0.72 -2.79
C ALA A 37 10.38 0.91 -2.31
N LEU A 38 11.08 -0.17 -1.97
CA LEU A 38 12.49 -0.13 -1.57
C LEU A 38 13.39 0.42 -2.69
N ARG A 39 13.22 -0.05 -3.93
CA ARG A 39 13.97 0.49 -5.09
C ARG A 39 13.70 1.98 -5.29
N HIS A 40 12.45 2.42 -5.15
CA HIS A 40 12.07 3.82 -5.34
C HIS A 40 12.64 4.72 -4.25
N ILE A 41 12.68 4.29 -2.98
CA ILE A 41 13.35 5.05 -1.91
C ILE A 41 14.85 5.17 -2.21
N THR A 42 15.50 4.09 -2.62
CA THR A 42 16.91 4.13 -3.01
C THR A 42 17.15 5.13 -4.13
N SER A 43 16.37 5.05 -5.22
CA SER A 43 16.49 5.97 -6.35
C SER A 43 16.21 7.42 -5.96
N ALA A 44 15.13 7.68 -5.20
CA ALA A 44 14.79 9.02 -4.71
C ALA A 44 15.94 9.63 -3.88
N THR A 45 16.57 8.80 -3.03
CA THR A 45 17.68 9.24 -2.19
C THR A 45 18.90 9.59 -3.03
N THR A 46 19.22 8.79 -4.05
CA THR A 46 20.36 9.04 -4.93
C THR A 46 20.16 10.25 -5.86
N SER A 47 18.92 10.54 -6.28
CA SER A 47 18.63 11.64 -7.20
C SER A 47 18.19 12.94 -6.52
N ALA A 48 18.12 12.97 -5.18
CA ALA A 48 17.52 14.08 -4.44
C ALA A 48 18.14 15.45 -4.74
N GLU A 49 19.45 15.51 -5.00
CA GLU A 49 20.15 16.76 -5.31
C GLU A 49 20.09 17.14 -6.79
N SER A 50 20.14 16.16 -7.69
CA SER A 50 20.19 16.38 -9.15
C SER A 50 18.81 16.53 -9.79
N ASP A 51 17.78 15.91 -9.20
CA ASP A 51 16.38 16.00 -9.60
C ASP A 51 15.46 15.90 -8.36
N PRO A 52 15.26 17.01 -7.63
CA PRO A 52 14.46 17.01 -6.41
C PRO A 52 12.97 16.69 -6.64
N GLU A 53 12.40 17.14 -7.76
CA GLU A 53 10.99 16.89 -8.09
C GLU A 53 10.76 15.41 -8.43
N GLY A 54 11.65 14.81 -9.24
CA GLY A 54 11.61 13.39 -9.53
C GLY A 54 11.85 12.53 -8.29
N ALA A 55 12.78 12.94 -7.41
CA ALA A 55 13.01 12.27 -6.13
C ALA A 55 11.76 12.28 -5.24
N LEU A 56 11.06 13.41 -5.14
CA LEU A 56 9.82 13.50 -4.37
C LEU A 56 8.72 12.59 -4.94
N ALA A 57 8.57 12.54 -6.26
CA ALA A 57 7.59 11.67 -6.92
C ALA A 57 7.85 10.19 -6.61
N LEU A 58 9.11 9.76 -6.65
CA LEU A 58 9.53 8.40 -6.31
C LEU A 58 9.29 8.09 -4.82
N ALA A 59 9.64 9.01 -3.93
CA ALA A 59 9.42 8.84 -2.49
C ALA A 59 7.92 8.73 -2.14
N TYR A 60 7.08 9.58 -2.75
CA TYR A 60 5.63 9.52 -2.58
C TYR A 60 5.05 8.19 -3.07
N ASP A 61 5.46 7.75 -4.26
CA ASP A 61 4.97 6.50 -4.82
C ASP A 61 5.46 5.27 -4.01
N ALA A 62 6.67 5.31 -3.44
CA ALA A 62 7.12 4.31 -2.49
C ALA A 62 6.23 4.24 -1.25
N ALA A 63 5.93 5.39 -0.63
CA ALA A 63 5.05 5.46 0.54
C ALA A 63 3.65 4.90 0.23
N ARG A 64 3.09 5.25 -0.93
CA ARG A 64 1.81 4.71 -1.39
C ARG A 64 1.84 3.19 -1.53
N LYS A 65 2.89 2.63 -2.16
CA LYS A 65 3.04 1.18 -2.33
C LYS A 65 3.17 0.45 -1.00
N THR A 66 3.94 0.98 -0.05
CA THR A 66 4.07 0.41 1.30
C THR A 66 2.74 0.45 2.05
N ALA A 67 1.98 1.53 1.95
CA ALA A 67 0.65 1.63 2.56
C ALA A 67 -0.33 0.60 1.95
N THR A 68 -0.29 0.40 0.63
CA THR A 68 -1.10 -0.65 -0.03
C THR A 68 -0.69 -2.05 0.42
N ALA A 69 0.63 -2.33 0.48
CA ALA A 69 1.15 -3.61 0.97
C ALA A 69 0.72 -3.90 2.41
N LEU A 70 0.72 -2.88 3.28
CA LEU A 70 0.23 -3.01 4.66
C LEU A 70 -1.24 -3.44 4.72
N LEU A 71 -2.10 -2.88 3.86
CA LEU A 71 -3.50 -3.27 3.79
C LEU A 71 -3.67 -4.72 3.30
N GLY A 72 -2.79 -5.19 2.41
CA GLY A 72 -2.76 -6.60 1.99
C GLY A 72 -2.23 -7.56 3.06
N HIS A 73 -1.73 -7.08 4.20
CA HIS A 73 -1.30 -7.92 5.33
C HIS A 73 -2.33 -7.98 6.47
N GLN A 74 -3.49 -7.31 6.34
CA GLN A 74 -4.57 -7.31 7.34
C GLN A 74 -5.57 -8.43 7.07
#